data_AF-A0A3P8NFS0-F1
#
_entry.id   AF-A0A3P8NFS0-F1
#
_cell.length_a   1.000
_cell.length_b   1.000
_cell.length_c   1.000
_cell.angle_alpha   90.00
_cell.angle_beta   90.00
_cell.angle_gamma   90.00
#
_symmetry.space_group_name_H-M   'P 1'
#
loop_
_entity.id
_entity.type
_entity.pdbx_description
1 polymer ?
#
loop_
_entity_poly.entity_id
_entity_poly.type
_entity_poly.pdbx_seq_one_letter_code
_entity_poly.pdbx_strand_id
1 'polypeptide(L)'
;MIPDYFNTVDVQALGRPARDSTVCFSIQRKSKISAARRLALKTKLLKTATVMLEDEKEQKKLKRETTLRERVPPLQLSGLSLQDLQALCKELHQKIDVVDEERYDSEVKVAKNNKEVFHSL
;
A
#
# COMPACT_ATOMS: atom_id res chain seq x y z
N MET A 1 2.39 22.06 -0.98
CA MET A 1 2.65 22.82 0.26
C MET A 1 1.99 22.08 1.41
N ILE A 2 2.77 21.32 2.18
CA ILE A 2 2.34 20.68 3.43
C ILE A 2 3.12 21.43 4.52
N PRO A 3 2.46 22.04 5.53
CA PRO A 3 3.18 22.84 6.51
C PRO A 3 4.02 21.96 7.44
N ASP A 4 5.27 22.39 7.66
CA ASP A 4 6.23 21.78 8.58
C ASP A 4 5.78 21.91 10.04
N TYR A 5 5.18 20.86 10.60
CA TYR A 5 4.97 20.69 12.04
C TYR A 5 6.24 20.15 12.71
N PHE A 6 7.33 20.91 12.63
CA PHE A 6 8.53 20.60 13.39
C PHE A 6 9.17 21.90 13.87
N ASN A 7 8.56 22.57 14.85
CA ASN A 7 9.29 23.33 15.85
C ASN A 7 8.44 23.73 17.06
N THR A 8 9.13 23.76 18.20
CA THR A 8 8.81 24.43 19.47
C THR A 8 7.61 23.93 20.27
N VAL A 9 7.88 22.98 21.17
CA VAL A 9 7.29 22.99 22.51
C VAL A 9 8.40 22.77 23.53
N ASP A 10 8.65 23.79 24.34
CA ASP A 10 9.55 23.83 25.48
C ASP A 10 9.34 22.64 26.42
N VAL A 11 10.35 21.77 26.52
CA VAL A 11 10.40 20.67 27.49
C VAL A 11 11.16 21.15 28.73
N GLN A 12 10.62 22.12 29.46
CA GLN A 12 11.28 22.63 30.69
C GLN A 12 10.41 22.76 31.94
N ALA A 13 9.16 22.28 31.97
CA ALA A 13 8.35 22.42 33.18
C ALA A 13 7.46 21.21 33.49
N LEU A 14 8.03 20.10 33.95
CA LEU A 14 7.33 19.16 34.85
C LEU A 14 8.34 18.56 35.84
N GLY A 15 8.17 18.90 37.13
CA GLY A 15 8.96 18.38 38.24
C GLY A 15 8.91 16.85 38.29
N ARG A 16 10.07 16.23 38.53
CA ARG A 16 10.16 14.77 38.74
C ARG A 16 9.61 14.45 40.13
N PRO A 17 8.62 13.56 40.29
CA PRO A 17 8.21 13.10 41.61
C PRO A 17 9.31 12.24 42.24
N ALA A 18 9.38 12.27 43.57
CA ALA A 18 10.36 11.59 44.41
C ALA A 18 10.42 10.08 44.11
N ARG A 19 11.63 9.54 43.99
CA ARG A 19 11.87 8.10 43.87
C ARG A 19 11.52 7.45 45.21
N ASP A 20 10.38 6.79 45.28
CA ASP A 20 10.12 5.86 46.36
C ASP A 20 10.96 4.59 46.18
N SER A 21 11.48 4.11 47.30
CA SER A 21 12.58 3.15 47.40
C SER A 21 12.07 1.72 47.41
N THR A 22 11.80 1.17 46.22
CA THR A 22 11.68 -0.29 46.02
C THR A 22 12.50 -0.68 44.79
N VAL A 23 13.77 -1.00 45.03
CA VAL A 23 14.73 -1.41 43.99
C VAL A 23 14.39 -2.83 43.54
N CYS A 24 13.59 -2.96 42.48
CA CYS A 24 13.54 -4.20 41.72
C CYS A 24 14.78 -4.22 40.81
N PHE A 25 15.89 -4.80 41.30
CA PHE A 25 17.10 -5.02 40.51
C PHE A 25 16.84 -6.12 39.48
N SER A 26 16.08 -5.78 38.44
CA SER A 26 16.12 -6.55 37.20
C SER A 26 17.53 -6.40 36.63
N ILE A 27 18.26 -7.50 36.50
CA ILE A 27 19.54 -7.55 35.80
C ILE A 27 19.26 -7.13 34.35
N GLN A 28 19.30 -5.83 34.06
CA GLN A 28 19.22 -5.35 32.69
C GLN A 28 20.54 -5.73 32.03
N ARG A 29 20.50 -6.78 31.19
CA ARG A 29 21.57 -7.11 30.26
C ARG A 29 21.96 -5.82 29.55
N LYS A 30 23.16 -5.28 29.84
CA LYS A 30 23.67 -4.11 29.12
C LYS A 30 23.71 -4.49 27.64
N SER A 31 22.80 -3.90 26.86
CA SER A 31 22.72 -4.17 25.43
C SER A 31 24.05 -3.77 24.78
N LYS A 32 24.63 -4.64 23.95
CA LYS A 32 25.92 -4.41 23.27
C LYS A 32 25.97 -3.11 22.46
N ILE A 33 24.81 -2.58 22.07
CA ILE A 33 24.64 -1.32 21.33
C ILE A 33 23.89 -0.29 22.18
N SER A 34 24.22 1.00 22.02
CA SER A 34 23.51 2.09 22.70
C SER A 34 22.08 2.24 22.17
N ALA A 35 21.21 2.88 22.96
CA ALA A 35 19.85 3.21 22.53
C ALA A 35 19.85 4.11 21.28
N ALA A 36 20.74 5.11 21.23
CA ALA A 36 20.92 5.98 20.07
C ALA A 36 21.28 5.18 18.80
N ARG A 37 22.19 4.20 18.90
CA ARG A 37 22.55 3.34 17.76
C ARG A 37 21.37 2.49 17.28
N ARG A 38 20.57 1.94 18.20
CA ARG A 38 19.33 1.21 17.82
C ARG A 38 18.36 2.11 17.06
N LEU A 39 18.15 3.32 17.54
CA LEU A 39 17.26 4.29 16.88
C LEU A 39 17.76 4.62 15.48
N ALA A 40 19.05 4.95 15.33
CA ALA A 40 19.64 5.24 14.03
C ALA A 40 19.48 4.08 13.03
N LEU A 41 19.64 2.83 13.49
CA LEU A 41 19.42 1.65 12.66
C LEU A 41 17.96 1.47 12.27
N LYS A 42 17.01 1.66 13.20
CA LYS A 42 15.57 1.62 12.90
C LYS A 42 15.20 2.68 11.87
N THR A 43 15.68 3.91 12.03
CA THR A 43 15.47 4.98 11.06
C THR A 43 16.02 4.60 9.69
N LYS A 44 17.23 4.02 9.62
CA LYS A 44 17.80 3.56 8.36
C LYS A 44 16.95 2.46 7.70
N LEU A 45 16.50 1.47 8.47
CA LEU A 45 15.63 0.40 7.96
C LEU A 45 14.31 0.95 7.42
N LEU A 46 13.66 1.87 8.15
CA LEU A 46 12.42 2.50 7.72
C LEU A 46 12.63 3.31 6.44
N LYS A 47 13.72 4.09 6.34
CA LYS A 47 14.05 4.84 5.12
C LYS A 47 14.20 3.92 3.91
N THR A 48 14.93 2.81 4.06
CA THR A 48 15.06 1.83 2.98
C THR A 48 13.72 1.18 2.63
N ALA A 49 12.91 0.82 3.63
CA ALA A 49 11.58 0.25 3.40
C ALA A 49 10.64 1.21 2.67
N THR A 50 10.70 2.51 2.98
CA THR A 50 9.92 3.54 2.26
C THR A 50 10.30 3.60 0.78
N VAL A 51 11.59 3.62 0.46
CA VAL A 51 12.06 3.62 -0.94
C VAL A 51 11.59 2.35 -1.66
N MET A 52 11.78 1.17 -1.06
CA MET A 52 11.33 -0.09 -1.65
C MET A 52 9.81 -0.12 -1.89
N LEU A 53 9.02 0.44 -0.97
CA LEU A 53 7.57 0.53 -1.11
C LEU A 53 7.15 1.47 -2.24
N GLU A 54 7.88 2.55 -2.47
CA GLU A 54 7.65 3.48 -3.59
C GLU A 54 7.97 2.81 -4.93
N ASP A 55 9.11 2.12 -5.02
CA ASP A 55 9.51 1.37 -6.21
C ASP A 55 8.48 0.29 -6.56
N GLU A 56 8.01 -0.49 -5.58
CA GLU A 56 6.98 -1.51 -5.77
C GLU A 56 5.66 -0.91 -6.28
N LYS A 57 5.27 0.26 -5.79
CA LYS A 57 4.06 0.96 -6.27
C LYS A 57 4.21 1.39 -7.71
N GLU A 58 5.37 1.91 -8.11
CA GLU A 58 5.63 2.30 -9.49
C GLU A 58 5.63 1.09 -10.43
N GLN A 59 6.33 0.01 -10.06
CA GLN A 59 6.33 -1.24 -10.81
C GLN A 59 4.91 -1.82 -10.96
N LYS A 60 4.09 -1.76 -9.90
CA LYS A 60 2.69 -2.20 -9.95
C LYS A 60 1.87 -1.36 -10.93
N LYS A 61 2.10 -0.05 -11.00
CA LYS A 61 1.44 0.85 -11.96
C LYS A 61 1.83 0.51 -13.40
N LEU A 62 3.13 0.35 -13.67
CA LEU A 62 3.63 -0.01 -15.00
C LEU A 62 3.13 -1.37 -15.47
N LYS A 63 3.12 -2.36 -14.57
CA LYS A 63 2.57 -3.69 -14.85
C LYS A 63 1.08 -3.62 -15.18
N ARG A 64 0.29 -2.87 -14.39
CA ARG A 64 -1.14 -2.64 -14.67
C ARG A 64 -1.33 -2.02 -16.05
N GLU A 65 -0.57 -1.00 -16.39
CA GLU A 65 -0.67 -0.32 -17.69
C GLU A 65 -0.32 -1.26 -18.85
N THR A 66 0.76 -2.01 -18.73
CA THR A 66 1.19 -2.99 -19.74
C THR A 66 0.13 -4.07 -19.96
N THR A 67 -0.38 -4.67 -18.87
CA THR A 67 -1.45 -5.67 -18.94
C THR A 67 -2.73 -5.11 -19.56
N LEU A 68 -3.11 -3.86 -19.27
CA LEU A 68 -4.29 -3.23 -19.88
C LEU A 68 -4.09 -2.98 -21.38
N ARG A 69 -2.90 -2.54 -21.81
CA ARG A 69 -2.59 -2.36 -23.24
C ARG A 69 -2.65 -3.68 -24.01
N GLU A 70 -2.20 -4.77 -23.42
CA GLU A 70 -2.24 -6.11 -24.02
C GLU A 70 -3.68 -6.66 -24.09
N ARG A 71 -4.45 -6.52 -23.01
CA ARG A 71 -5.82 -7.08 -22.93
C ARG A 71 -6.86 -6.24 -23.67
N VAL A 72 -6.67 -4.92 -23.70
CA VAL A 72 -7.63 -3.96 -24.26
C VAL A 72 -6.87 -3.01 -25.18
N PRO A 73 -6.46 -3.47 -26.37
CA PRO A 73 -5.82 -2.61 -27.35
C PRO A 73 -6.78 -1.50 -27.81
N PRO A 74 -6.27 -0.32 -28.22
CA PRO A 74 -7.10 0.75 -28.76
C PRO A 74 -7.92 0.29 -29.97
N LEU A 75 -9.21 0.62 -29.99
CA LEU A 75 -10.10 0.28 -31.10
C LEU A 75 -9.75 1.11 -32.34
N GLN A 76 -9.62 0.44 -33.48
CA GLN A 76 -9.47 1.07 -34.79
C GLN A 76 -10.80 0.94 -35.54
N LEU A 77 -11.47 2.07 -35.75
CA LEU A 77 -12.79 2.11 -36.39
C LEU A 77 -12.75 2.63 -37.83
N SER A 78 -11.59 3.18 -38.27
CA SER A 78 -11.40 3.67 -39.63
C SER A 78 -11.41 2.53 -40.64
N GLY A 79 -12.15 2.70 -41.73
CA GLY A 79 -12.15 1.75 -42.85
C GLY A 79 -13.01 0.50 -42.64
N LEU A 80 -13.78 0.40 -41.55
CA LEU A 80 -14.71 -0.70 -41.33
C LEU A 80 -15.99 -0.51 -42.16
N SER A 81 -16.50 -1.60 -42.74
CA SER A 81 -17.82 -1.60 -43.36
C SER A 81 -18.92 -1.59 -42.29
N LEU A 82 -20.17 -1.30 -42.69
CA LEU A 82 -21.31 -1.34 -41.76
C LEU A 82 -21.50 -2.73 -41.12
N GLN A 83 -21.25 -3.79 -41.88
CA GLN A 83 -21.36 -5.17 -41.41
C GLN A 83 -20.28 -5.49 -40.37
N ASP A 84 -19.03 -5.09 -40.63
CA ASP A 84 -17.92 -5.30 -39.70
C ASP A 84 -18.11 -4.51 -38.41
N LEU A 85 -18.64 -3.28 -38.51
CA LEU A 85 -18.97 -2.48 -37.34
C LEU A 85 -20.06 -3.15 -36.48
N GLN A 86 -21.11 -3.68 -37.10
CA GLN A 86 -22.16 -4.41 -36.38
C GLN A 86 -21.63 -5.69 -35.71
N ALA A 87 -20.74 -6.43 -36.38
CA ALA A 87 -20.09 -7.60 -35.82
C ALA A 87 -19.23 -7.22 -34.61
N LEU A 88 -18.39 -6.18 -34.73
CA LEU A 88 -17.57 -5.66 -33.65
C LEU A 88 -18.41 -5.23 -32.44
N CYS A 89 -19.53 -4.55 -32.64
CA CYS A 89 -20.44 -4.18 -31.54
C CYS A 89 -20.95 -5.41 -30.80
N LYS A 90 -21.37 -6.47 -31.50
CA LYS A 90 -21.85 -7.71 -30.87
C LYS A 90 -20.74 -8.41 -30.09
N GLU A 91 -19.53 -8.48 -30.65
CA GLU A 91 -18.37 -9.06 -29.97
C GLU A 91 -17.99 -8.29 -28.70
N LEU A 92 -17.98 -6.95 -28.77
CA LEU A 92 -17.70 -6.12 -27.60
C LEU A 92 -18.76 -6.28 -26.51
N HIS A 93 -20.04 -6.34 -26.87
CA HIS A 93 -21.11 -6.62 -25.92
C HIS A 93 -20.92 -7.96 -25.22
N GLN A 94 -20.64 -9.03 -25.95
CA GLN A 94 -20.37 -10.34 -25.35
C GLN A 94 -19.13 -10.30 -24.43
N LYS A 95 -18.06 -9.61 -24.84
CA LYS A 95 -16.85 -9.46 -24.01
C LYS A 95 -17.12 -8.68 -22.73
N ILE A 96 -18.00 -7.69 -22.75
CA ILE A 96 -18.39 -6.94 -21.55
C ILE A 96 -19.00 -7.88 -20.52
N ASP A 97 -19.93 -8.75 -20.94
CA ASP A 97 -20.60 -9.69 -20.04
C ASP A 97 -19.59 -10.64 -19.38
N VAL A 98 -18.68 -11.22 -20.17
CA VAL A 98 -17.64 -12.13 -19.65
C VAL A 98 -16.70 -11.42 -18.68
N VAL A 99 -16.22 -10.22 -19.02
CA VAL A 99 -15.30 -9.46 -18.16
C VAL A 99 -15.99 -9.01 -16.86
N ASP A 100 -17.28 -8.67 -16.91
CA ASP A 100 -18.02 -8.29 -15.71
C ASP A 100 -18.25 -9.48 -14.78
N GLU A 101 -18.52 -10.67 -15.33
CA GLU A 101 -18.59 -11.91 -14.54
C GLU A 101 -17.25 -12.18 -13.82
N GLU A 102 -16.12 -12.13 -14.53
CA GLU A 102 -14.78 -12.30 -13.93
C GLU A 102 -14.49 -11.25 -12.83
N ARG A 103 -14.94 -10.01 -13.05
CA ARG A 103 -14.82 -8.92 -12.07
C ARG A 103 -15.65 -9.22 -10.83
N TYR A 104 -16.89 -9.68 -11.01
CA TYR A 104 -17.79 -10.03 -9.92
C TYR A 104 -17.23 -11.17 -9.07
N ASP A 105 -16.74 -12.25 -9.69
CA ASP A 105 -16.07 -13.35 -8.99
C ASP A 105 -14.88 -12.89 -8.15
N SER A 106 -14.10 -11.95 -8.69
CA SER A 106 -12.96 -11.36 -7.99
C SER A 106 -13.42 -10.50 -6.80
N GLU A 107 -14.47 -9.70 -6.98
CA GLU A 107 -15.05 -8.84 -5.93
C GLU A 107 -15.59 -9.67 -4.76
N VAL A 108 -16.30 -10.77 -5.04
CA VAL A 108 -16.80 -11.67 -3.99
C VAL A 108 -15.66 -12.27 -3.17
N LYS A 109 -14.57 -12.70 -3.81
CA LYS A 109 -13.38 -13.22 -3.13
C LYS A 109 -12.73 -12.15 -2.25
N VAL A 110 -12.56 -10.93 -2.76
CA VAL A 110 -12.02 -9.80 -1.98
C VAL A 110 -12.92 -9.46 -0.79
N ALA A 111 -14.24 -9.43 -0.98
CA ALA A 111 -15.19 -9.16 0.10
C ALA A 111 -15.11 -10.22 1.20
N LYS A 112 -14.98 -11.50 0.84
CA LYS A 112 -14.76 -12.59 1.80
C LYS A 112 -13.45 -12.40 2.58
N ASN A 113 -12.34 -12.18 1.89
CA ASN A 113 -11.04 -11.97 2.51
C ASN A 113 -11.05 -10.77 3.47
N ASN A 114 -11.71 -9.67 3.08
CA ASN A 114 -11.85 -8.50 3.94
C ASN A 114 -12.59 -8.84 5.24
N LYS A 115 -13.71 -9.58 5.15
CA LYS A 115 -14.46 -10.03 6.34
C LYS A 115 -13.59 -10.91 7.25
N GLU A 116 -12.81 -11.81 6.70
CA GLU A 116 -11.90 -12.68 7.46
C GLU A 116 -10.80 -11.88 8.17
N VAL A 117 -10.22 -10.88 7.51
CA VAL A 117 -9.23 -9.97 8.11
C VAL A 117 -9.84 -9.17 9.26
N PHE A 118 -11.04 -8.61 9.10
CA PHE A 118 -11.73 -7.89 10.16
C PHE A 118 -12.19 -8.79 11.32
N HIS A 119 -12.46 -10.07 11.08
CA HIS A 119 -12.79 -11.02 12.14
C HIS A 119 -11.56 -11.48 12.92
N SER A 120 -10.38 -11.46 12.29
CA SER A 120 -9.12 -11.96 12.86
C SER A 120 -8.28 -10.89 13.57
N LEU A 121 -8.66 -9.60 13.45
CA LEU A 121 -8.03 -8.45 14.11
C LEU A 121 -8.92 -7.95 15.25
#